data_AF-A0A960D3M2-F1
#
_entry.id   AF-A0A960D3M2-F1
#
_cell.length_a   1.000
_cell.length_b   1.000
_cell.length_c   1.000
_cell.angle_alpha   90.00
_cell.angle_beta   90.00
_cell.angle_gamma   90.00
#
_symmetry.space_group_name_H-M   'P 1'
#
loop_
_entity.id
_entity.type
_entity.pdbx_description
1 polymer ?
#
loop_
_entity_poly.entity_id
_entity_poly.type
_entity_poly.pdbx_seq_one_letter_code
_entity_poly.pdbx_strand_id
1 'polypeptide(L)'
;LTRDRAEIDPVLQLLVYPMLDDRSVGRHLDDTGHRLWNATSNRFGWQSYLGAADPEVAVPARRTDLAGLPPAWLGVGTLDLF
;
A
#
# COMPACT_ATOMS: atom_id res chain seq x y z
N LEU A 1 2.99 12.26 5.82
CA LEU A 1 2.54 13.13 6.94
C LEU A 1 3.47 13.08 8.15
N THR A 2 3.64 11.96 8.87
CA THR A 2 4.53 11.92 10.06
C THR A 2 5.97 12.29 9.72
N ARG A 3 6.54 11.68 8.66
CA ARG A 3 7.86 12.04 8.13
C ARG A 3 7.94 13.53 7.75
N ASP A 4 6.96 14.02 7.00
CA ASP A 4 7.00 15.38 6.44
C ASP A 4 6.87 16.47 7.53
N ARG A 5 6.15 16.17 8.62
CA ARG A 5 5.95 17.10 9.75
C ARG A 5 7.05 17.02 10.80
N ALA A 6 7.71 15.87 10.93
CA ALA A 6 8.80 15.64 11.89
C ALA A 6 8.45 15.95 13.37
N GLU A 7 7.17 15.92 13.73
CA GLU A 7 6.69 16.19 15.10
C GLU A 7 6.79 14.96 16.02
N ILE A 8 6.79 13.76 15.44
CA ILE A 8 6.85 12.48 16.13
C ILE A 8 7.89 11.63 15.40
N ASP A 9 8.74 10.95 16.17
CA ASP A 9 9.72 9.98 15.66
C ASP A 9 9.24 8.54 15.95
N PRO A 10 8.58 7.85 14.99
CA PRO A 10 8.13 6.49 15.21
C PRO A 10 9.32 5.54 15.29
N VAL A 11 9.28 4.60 16.24
CA VAL A 11 10.37 3.61 16.39
C VAL A 11 10.22 2.40 15.45
N LEU A 12 9.04 2.19 14.86
CA LEU A 12 8.71 1.04 14.02
C LEU A 12 7.49 1.31 13.13
N GLN A 13 7.47 0.68 11.95
CA GLN A 13 6.28 0.52 11.10
C GLN A 13 5.86 -0.97 11.09
N LEU A 14 4.73 -1.29 11.70
CA LEU A 14 4.15 -2.63 11.66
C LEU A 14 3.02 -2.66 10.63
N LEU A 15 3.28 -3.26 9.46
CA LEU A 15 2.39 -3.21 8.31
C LEU A 15 1.83 -4.61 8.01
N VAL A 16 0.52 -4.78 8.18
CA VAL A 16 -0.19 -6.05 7.99
C VAL A 16 -1.06 -5.95 6.75
N TYR A 17 -0.77 -6.75 5.72
CA TYR A 17 -1.40 -6.72 4.39
C TYR A 17 -1.47 -5.31 3.78
N PRO A 18 -0.35 -4.54 3.73
CA PRO A 18 -0.43 -3.12 3.42
C PRO A 18 -0.68 -2.85 1.94
N MET A 19 -1.67 -2.00 1.66
CA MET A 19 -1.93 -1.45 0.34
C MET A 19 -0.98 -0.29 0.05
N LEU A 20 0.17 -0.56 -0.58
CA LEU A 20 1.22 0.46 -0.79
C LEU A 20 1.26 1.05 -2.20
N ASP A 21 0.74 0.33 -3.19
CA ASP A 21 0.80 0.74 -4.60
C ASP A 21 -0.58 0.60 -5.26
N ASP A 22 -1.00 1.68 -5.94
CA ASP A 22 -2.25 1.72 -6.72
C ASP A 22 -2.11 1.05 -8.09
N ARG A 23 -0.88 0.83 -8.55
CA ARG A 23 -0.56 0.13 -9.80
C ARG A 23 -0.55 -1.37 -9.57
N SER A 24 -1.71 -1.97 -9.43
CA SER A 24 -1.81 -3.44 -9.36
C SER A 24 -1.25 -4.07 -10.63
N VAL A 25 -0.14 -4.80 -10.51
CA VAL A 25 0.52 -5.48 -11.64
C VAL A 25 0.95 -6.89 -11.24
N GLY A 26 0.80 -7.85 -12.14
CA GLY A 26 1.32 -9.22 -11.97
C GLY A 26 0.29 -10.31 -12.18
N ARG A 27 0.78 -11.54 -12.41
CA ARG A 27 -0.07 -12.72 -12.68
C ARG A 27 -0.82 -13.25 -11.46
N HIS A 28 -0.39 -12.91 -10.24
CA HIS A 28 -1.10 -13.29 -9.01
C HIS A 28 -2.50 -12.67 -8.95
N LEU A 29 -2.72 -11.52 -9.62
CA LEU A 29 -4.03 -10.86 -9.67
C LEU A 29 -5.15 -11.74 -10.23
N ASP A 30 -4.79 -12.71 -11.08
CA ASP A 30 -5.72 -13.66 -11.72
C ASP A 30 -5.94 -14.92 -10.87
N ASP A 31 -5.35 -15.01 -9.67
CA ASP A 31 -5.53 -16.17 -8.79
C ASP A 31 -6.97 -16.28 -8.29
N THR A 32 -7.64 -17.35 -8.71
CA THR A 32 -9.01 -17.69 -8.29
C THR A 32 -9.14 -18.04 -6.80
N GLY A 33 -8.01 -18.22 -6.10
CA GLY A 33 -7.91 -18.44 -4.67
C GLY A 33 -8.22 -17.20 -3.83
N HIS A 34 -8.20 -15.99 -4.40
CA HIS A 34 -8.56 -14.76 -3.71
C HIS A 34 -10.06 -14.73 -3.37
N ARG A 35 -10.38 -14.87 -2.08
CA ARG A 35 -11.77 -14.93 -1.59
C ARG A 35 -12.33 -13.58 -1.15
N LEU A 36 -11.54 -12.81 -0.38
CA LEU A 36 -12.01 -11.58 0.25
C LEU A 36 -11.59 -10.33 -0.52
N TRP A 37 -10.29 -10.22 -0.83
CA TRP A 37 -9.72 -9.10 -1.57
C TRP A 37 -9.09 -9.60 -2.87
N ASN A 38 -9.65 -9.18 -4.00
CA ASN A 38 -9.21 -9.58 -5.34
C ASN A 38 -8.95 -8.35 -6.22
N ALA A 39 -8.52 -8.56 -7.47
CA ALA A 39 -8.20 -7.46 -8.38
C ALA A 39 -9.37 -6.48 -8.61
N THR A 40 -10.61 -6.96 -8.58
CA THR A 40 -11.81 -6.11 -8.76
C THR A 40 -12.05 -5.25 -7.52
N SER A 41 -12.02 -5.83 -6.32
CA SER A 41 -12.19 -5.06 -5.08
C SER A 41 -11.04 -4.07 -4.88
N ASN A 42 -9.82 -4.45 -5.25
CA ASN A 42 -8.65 -3.57 -5.15
C ASN A 42 -8.76 -2.35 -6.05
N ARG A 43 -9.16 -2.55 -7.31
CA ARG A 43 -9.40 -1.47 -8.26
C ARG A 43 -10.48 -0.53 -7.75
N PHE A 44 -11.58 -1.08 -7.25
CA PHE A 44 -12.67 -0.30 -6.66
C PHE A 44 -12.19 0.50 -5.44
N GLY A 45 -11.40 -0.13 -4.56
CA GLY A 45 -10.84 0.52 -3.37
C GLY A 45 -9.94 1.70 -3.72
N TRP A 46 -8.98 1.51 -4.64
CA TRP A 46 -8.10 2.58 -5.09
C TRP A 46 -8.85 3.71 -5.81
N GLN A 47 -9.81 3.39 -6.67
CA GLN A 47 -10.64 4.41 -7.33
C GLN A 47 -11.45 5.22 -6.32
N SER A 48 -12.02 4.55 -5.31
CA SER A 48 -12.80 5.21 -4.26
C SER A 48 -11.93 6.05 -3.33
N TYR A 49 -10.73 5.58 -2.99
CA TYR A 49 -9.77 6.28 -2.13
C TYR A 49 -9.18 7.52 -2.82
N LEU A 50 -8.75 7.36 -4.08
CA LEU A 50 -8.08 8.43 -4.81
C LEU A 50 -9.09 9.47 -5.32
N GLY A 51 -10.20 9.07 -5.94
CA GLY A 51 -11.11 10.02 -6.57
C GLY A 51 -10.37 10.98 -7.52
N ALA A 52 -10.26 12.26 -7.14
CA ALA A 52 -9.49 13.29 -7.85
C ALA A 52 -8.17 13.68 -7.15
N ALA A 53 -7.78 12.99 -6.09
CA ALA A 53 -6.52 13.23 -5.38
C ALA A 53 -5.32 12.84 -6.24
N ASP A 54 -4.21 13.55 -6.04
CA ASP A 54 -2.93 13.25 -6.68
C ASP A 54 -2.30 11.99 -6.08
N PRO A 55 -2.11 10.90 -6.85
CA PRO A 55 -1.45 9.69 -6.37
C PRO A 55 -0.02 9.95 -5.86
N GLU A 56 0.70 10.93 -6.39
CA GLU A 56 2.07 11.25 -5.96
C GLU A 56 2.15 11.71 -4.50
N VAL A 57 1.03 12.21 -3.97
CA VAL A 57 0.90 12.60 -2.56
C VAL A 57 0.29 11.47 -1.73
N ALA A 58 -0.75 10.81 -2.25
CA ALA A 58 -1.59 9.89 -1.50
C ALA A 58 -1.06 8.44 -1.45
N VAL A 59 -0.31 7.99 -2.46
CA VAL A 59 0.11 6.59 -2.59
C VAL A 59 1.56 6.42 -2.13
N PRO A 60 1.84 5.56 -1.12
CA PRO A 60 3.19 5.39 -0.56
C PRO A 60 4.26 5.01 -1.60
N ALA A 61 3.97 4.07 -2.50
CA ALA A 61 4.92 3.57 -3.51
C ALA A 61 5.28 4.60 -4.61
N ARG A 62 4.68 5.79 -4.57
CA ARG A 62 5.06 6.91 -5.46
C ARG A 62 6.25 7.70 -4.94
N ARG A 63 6.61 7.55 -3.66
CA ARG A 63 7.80 8.19 -3.10
C ARG A 63 9.07 7.58 -3.70
N THR A 64 9.91 8.42 -4.27
CA THR A 64 11.22 8.04 -4.84
C THR A 64 12.33 7.92 -3.81
N ASP A 65 12.13 8.49 -2.62
CA ASP A 65 13.07 8.41 -1.51
C ASP A 65 12.36 7.92 -0.23
N LEU A 66 12.85 6.79 0.29
CA LEU A 66 12.37 6.16 1.52
C LEU A 66 13.42 6.19 2.64
N ALA A 67 14.54 6.90 2.44
CA ALA A 67 15.58 7.02 3.44
C ALA A 67 15.06 7.68 4.72
N GLY A 68 15.60 7.25 5.86
CA GLY A 68 15.27 7.80 7.18
C GLY A 68 13.88 7.42 7.70
N LEU A 69 13.12 6.58 6.99
CA LEU A 69 11.92 5.97 7.56
C LEU A 69 12.29 5.00 8.70
N PRO A 70 11.41 4.82 9.69
CA PRO A 70 11.64 3.83 10.73
C PRO A 70 11.76 2.42 10.14
N PRO A 71 12.44 1.49 10.85
CA PRO A 71 12.41 0.07 10.50
C PRO A 71 10.98 -0.39 10.24
N ALA A 72 10.80 -1.28 9.27
CA ALA A 72 9.49 -1.80 8.89
C ALA A 72 9.45 -3.32 8.97
N TRP A 73 8.33 -3.84 9.43
CA TRP A 73 7.94 -5.23 9.26
C TRP A 73 6.69 -5.28 8.38
N LEU A 74 6.73 -6.15 7.36
CA LEU A 74 5.61 -6.36 6.44
C LEU A 74 5.17 -7.82 6.56
N GLY A 75 3.90 -8.03 6.90
CA GLY A 75 3.25 -9.33 6.92
C GLY A 75 2.27 -9.44 5.76
N VAL A 76 2.50 -10.40 4.87
CA VAL A 76 1.67 -10.66 3.69
C VAL A 76 1.37 -12.15 3.60
N GLY A 77 0.11 -12.49 3.29
CA GLY A 77 -0.34 -13.87 3.13
C GLY A 77 0.02 -14.44 1.76
N THR A 78 0.16 -15.77 1.67
CA THR A 78 0.41 -16.44 0.38
C THR A 78 -0.75 -16.31 -0.61
N LEU A 79 -1.98 -16.16 -0.10
CA LEU A 79 -3.20 -15.93 -0.88
C LEU A 79 -3.71 -14.50 -0.67
N ASP A 80 -2.79 -13.55 -0.65
CA ASP A 80 -3.08 -12.13 -0.63
C ASP A 80 -2.80 -11.53 -2.02
N LEU A 81 -3.50 -10.45 -2.35
CA LEU A 81 -3.29 -9.71 -3.57
C LEU A 81 -2.03 -8.82 -3.52
N PHE A 82 -1.52 -8.53 -2.32
CA PHE A 82 -0.38 -7.64 -2.07
C PHE A 82 0.93 -8.38 -1.86
#